data_AF-A0A1F4HJS2-F1
#
_entry.id   AF-A0A1F4HJS2-F1
#
_cell.length_a   1.000
_cell.length_b   1.000
_cell.length_c   1.000
_cell.angle_alpha   90.00
_cell.angle_beta   90.00
_cell.angle_gamma   90.00
#
_symmetry.space_group_name_H-M   'P 1'
#
loop_
_entity.id
_entity.type
_entity.pdbx_description
1 polymer ?
#
loop_
_entity_poly.entity_id
_entity_poly.type
_entity_poly.pdbx_seq_one_letter_code
_entity_poly.pdbx_strand_id
1 'polypeptide(L)'
;MSSHKGKVSLTSLANVTDLSDLDGLGGDGFGSLDGLDGLSALDAPDALDPNDPIGELDYENLSNEEVAVKETSAVLQAFIDRSKAEQARFLLATDSEYWVGLCFQTREQKEHFLREAKLLQHGDKYIDGALLAKRMGIELPPAAVPYNISAKVDAKYAALVKDL
;
A
#
# COMPACT_ATOMS: atom_id res chain seq x y z
N MET A 1 -28.13 37.32 8.95
CA MET A 1 -27.77 37.87 7.63
C MET A 1 -26.25 37.81 7.57
N SER A 2 -25.53 37.03 6.77
CA SER A 2 -25.81 36.18 5.62
C SER A 2 -24.63 35.20 5.52
N SER A 3 -24.90 33.89 5.39
CA SER A 3 -23.87 32.87 5.15
C SER A 3 -23.71 32.72 3.64
N HIS A 4 -22.56 33.12 3.09
CA HIS A 4 -22.22 32.86 1.70
C HIS A 4 -21.48 31.51 1.60
N LYS A 5 -22.24 30.44 1.37
CA LYS A 5 -21.71 29.19 0.80
C LYS A 5 -21.24 29.49 -0.62
N GLY A 6 -19.94 29.63 -0.83
CA GLY A 6 -19.33 29.64 -2.16
C GLY A 6 -19.42 28.24 -2.76
N LYS A 7 -20.33 28.04 -3.72
CA LYS A 7 -20.27 26.90 -4.65
C LYS A 7 -19.02 27.10 -5.51
N VAL A 8 -18.02 26.23 -5.36
CA VAL A 8 -16.90 26.16 -6.31
C VAL A 8 -17.47 25.57 -7.60
N SER A 9 -17.49 26.39 -8.65
CA SER A 9 -17.97 26.04 -9.98
C SER A 9 -16.96 25.13 -10.67
N LEU A 10 -17.45 24.04 -11.27
CA LEU A 10 -16.73 23.02 -12.05
C LEU A 10 -16.09 23.54 -13.37
N THR A 11 -15.76 24.82 -13.46
CA THR A 11 -15.38 25.49 -14.70
C THR A 11 -13.91 25.92 -14.78
N SER A 12 -13.05 25.61 -13.81
CA SER A 12 -11.66 26.11 -13.85
C SER A 12 -10.62 25.13 -14.42
N LEU A 13 -10.99 23.92 -14.85
CA LEU A 13 -10.02 22.97 -15.41
C LEU A 13 -9.89 23.04 -16.94
N ALA A 14 -10.60 23.97 -17.60
CA ALA A 14 -10.53 24.12 -19.05
C ALA A 14 -9.36 24.99 -19.53
N ASN A 15 -8.60 25.61 -18.63
CA ASN A 15 -7.59 26.63 -18.98
C ASN A 15 -6.24 26.49 -18.25
N VAL A 16 -5.85 25.27 -17.86
CA VAL A 16 -4.49 25.05 -17.36
C VAL A 16 -3.58 24.81 -18.55
N THR A 17 -2.79 25.82 -18.91
CA THR A 17 -1.88 25.80 -20.07
C THR A 17 -0.40 25.88 -19.68
N ASP A 18 -0.07 25.94 -18.38
CA ASP A 18 1.30 26.09 -17.90
C ASP A 18 1.57 25.28 -16.61
N LEU A 19 2.81 24.78 -16.46
CA LEU A 19 3.31 24.00 -15.32
C LEU A 19 3.42 24.83 -14.03
N SER A 20 3.35 26.16 -14.12
CA SER A 20 3.36 27.06 -12.97
C SER A 20 2.05 27.08 -12.17
N ASP A 21 0.95 26.56 -12.74
CA ASP A 21 -0.33 26.40 -12.03
C ASP A 21 -0.33 25.22 -11.03
N LEU A 22 0.75 24.43 -11.02
CA LEU A 22 0.95 23.29 -10.12
C LEU A 22 1.67 23.66 -8.80
N ASP A 23 1.97 24.94 -8.57
CA ASP A 23 2.70 25.43 -7.39
C ASP A 23 1.82 25.50 -6.12
N GLY A 24 0.52 25.19 -6.24
CA GLY A 24 -0.44 25.16 -5.14
C GLY A 24 -0.55 23.82 -4.39
N LEU A 25 0.15 22.77 -4.83
CA LEU A 25 0.14 21.44 -4.18
C LEU A 25 1.16 21.33 -3.03
N GLY A 26 1.61 22.46 -2.49
CA GLY A 26 2.41 22.55 -1.28
C GLY A 26 1.54 22.44 -0.02
N GLY A 27 1.02 21.25 0.27
CA GLY A 27 0.26 20.99 1.48
C GLY A 27 -0.10 19.52 1.64
N ASP A 28 0.65 18.85 2.51
CA ASP A 28 0.24 17.69 3.29
C ASP A 28 -0.42 16.53 2.51
N GLY A 29 0.44 15.73 1.88
CA GLY A 29 0.33 14.27 1.90
C GLY A 29 -0.76 13.65 1.03
N PHE A 30 -0.44 13.34 -0.23
CA PHE A 30 -0.79 12.11 -0.97
C PHE A 30 -2.26 11.59 -0.95
N GLY A 31 -3.22 12.39 -0.47
CA GLY A 31 -4.53 11.93 -0.03
C GLY A 31 -5.71 12.38 -0.89
N SER A 32 -5.47 13.03 -2.03
CA SER A 32 -6.53 13.36 -2.97
C SER A 32 -6.09 13.13 -4.41
N LEU A 33 -6.02 11.85 -4.78
CA LEU A 33 -6.19 11.41 -6.18
C LEU A 33 -7.67 11.43 -6.60
N ASP A 34 -8.58 11.87 -5.71
CA ASP A 34 -10.04 11.92 -5.90
C ASP A 34 -10.46 12.96 -6.95
N GLY A 35 -9.55 13.85 -7.37
CA GLY A 35 -9.77 14.83 -8.43
C GLY A 35 -9.48 14.34 -9.86
N LEU A 36 -9.00 13.11 -10.04
CA LEU A 36 -8.62 12.54 -11.35
C LEU A 36 -9.68 11.59 -11.95
N ASP A 37 -10.92 11.64 -11.45
CA ASP A 37 -12.03 10.81 -11.92
C ASP A 37 -12.40 11.08 -13.41
N GLY A 38 -11.90 12.17 -13.99
CA GLY A 38 -12.08 12.50 -15.41
C GLY A 38 -11.09 11.86 -16.38
N LEU A 39 -10.03 11.19 -15.88
CA LEU A 39 -8.99 10.58 -16.74
C LEU A 39 -9.20 9.09 -17.00
N SER A 40 -10.11 8.47 -16.26
CA SER A 40 -10.58 7.09 -16.42
C SER A 40 -11.30 6.84 -17.76
N ALA A 41 -11.62 7.90 -18.50
CA ALA A 41 -12.22 7.85 -19.83
C ALA A 41 -11.20 7.60 -20.96
N LEU A 42 -9.90 7.54 -20.66
CA LEU A 42 -8.87 7.14 -21.60
C LEU A 42 -8.70 5.63 -21.50
N ASP A 43 -9.21 4.91 -22.49
CA ASP A 43 -9.19 3.45 -22.59
C ASP A 43 -7.74 2.96 -22.49
N ALA A 44 -7.34 2.50 -21.31
CA ALA A 44 -6.05 1.85 -21.11
C ALA A 44 -6.13 0.43 -21.68
N PRO A 45 -5.16 -0.01 -22.50
CA PRO A 45 -5.14 -1.38 -23.01
C PRO A 45 -5.13 -2.41 -21.86
N ASP A 46 -5.65 -3.61 -22.13
CA ASP A 46 -5.60 -4.77 -21.23
C ASP A 46 -4.21 -4.89 -20.57
N ALA A 47 -4.21 -5.15 -19.25
CA ALA A 47 -3.06 -5.13 -18.33
C ALA A 47 -1.68 -5.35 -19.00
N LEU A 48 -1.06 -4.24 -19.39
CA LEU A 48 0.26 -4.18 -20.01
C LEU A 48 1.36 -4.64 -19.04
N ASP A 49 2.50 -5.11 -19.58
CA ASP A 49 3.66 -5.51 -18.78
C ASP A 49 4.05 -4.36 -17.84
N PRO A 50 4.18 -4.58 -16.53
CA PRO A 50 4.64 -3.54 -15.59
C PRO A 50 5.97 -2.87 -15.97
N ASN A 51 6.78 -3.54 -16.80
CA ASN A 51 8.06 -3.03 -17.31
C ASN A 51 7.95 -2.37 -18.69
N ASP A 52 6.81 -2.54 -19.38
CA ASP A 52 6.49 -1.87 -20.63
C ASP A 52 5.03 -1.38 -20.59
N PRO A 53 4.78 -0.27 -19.89
CA PRO A 53 3.43 0.25 -19.67
C PRO A 53 2.80 0.85 -20.92
N ILE A 54 3.56 1.04 -22.01
CA ILE A 54 3.07 1.61 -23.26
C ILE A 54 2.63 0.49 -24.21
N GLY A 55 3.39 -0.62 -24.24
CA GLY A 55 3.13 -1.75 -25.11
C GLY A 55 3.26 -1.41 -26.59
N GLU A 56 2.64 -2.21 -27.45
CA GLU A 56 2.67 -2.00 -28.89
C GLU A 56 1.57 -1.02 -29.32
N LEU A 57 1.99 0.13 -29.88
CA LEU A 57 1.09 1.13 -30.46
C LEU A 57 1.17 1.11 -31.99
N ASP A 58 0.02 1.32 -32.63
CA ASP A 58 -0.09 1.41 -34.09
C ASP A 58 0.27 2.82 -34.58
N TYR A 59 1.57 3.09 -34.71
CA TYR A 59 2.11 4.35 -35.20
C TYR A 59 1.80 4.64 -36.68
N GLU A 60 1.37 3.63 -37.45
CA GLU A 60 1.13 3.76 -38.88
C GLU A 60 -0.30 4.24 -39.19
N ASN A 61 -1.27 3.90 -38.33
CA ASN A 61 -2.68 4.22 -38.54
C ASN A 61 -3.23 5.29 -37.58
N LEU A 62 -2.50 5.67 -36.54
CA LEU A 62 -2.90 6.72 -35.59
C LEU A 62 -2.23 8.06 -35.90
N SER A 63 -2.90 9.16 -35.55
CA SER A 63 -2.28 10.48 -35.60
C SER A 63 -1.20 10.62 -34.52
N ASN A 64 -0.21 11.50 -34.74
CA ASN A 64 0.84 11.77 -33.76
C ASN A 64 0.26 12.21 -32.40
N GLU A 65 -0.81 12.99 -32.43
CA GLU A 65 -1.50 13.46 -31.23
C GLU A 65 -2.21 12.30 -30.51
N GLU A 66 -2.85 11.40 -31.23
CA GLU A 66 -3.52 10.22 -30.66
C GLU A 66 -2.52 9.25 -30.02
N VAL A 67 -1.38 9.03 -30.67
CA VAL A 67 -0.26 8.24 -30.13
C VAL A 67 0.28 8.87 -28.86
N ALA A 68 0.58 10.17 -28.88
CA ALA A 68 1.12 10.87 -27.71
C ALA A 68 0.15 10.83 -26.52
N VAL A 69 -1.16 10.93 -26.75
CA VAL A 69 -2.18 10.77 -25.70
C VAL A 69 -2.16 9.36 -25.14
N LYS A 70 -2.08 8.32 -25.98
CA LYS A 70 -2.01 6.92 -25.51
C LYS A 70 -0.76 6.64 -24.71
N GLU A 71 0.41 7.07 -25.17
CA GLU A 71 1.68 6.90 -24.46
C GLU A 71 1.65 7.56 -23.07
N THR A 72 1.24 8.83 -23.02
CA THR A 72 1.20 9.61 -21.77
C THR A 72 0.17 9.05 -20.79
N SER A 73 -1.00 8.62 -21.28
CA SER A 73 -2.04 8.02 -20.45
C SER A 73 -1.61 6.68 -19.87
N ALA A 74 -0.97 5.84 -20.68
CA ALA A 74 -0.53 4.52 -20.25
C ALA A 74 0.59 4.60 -19.21
N VAL A 75 1.56 5.53 -19.38
CA VAL A 75 2.61 5.80 -18.38
C VAL A 75 2.00 6.34 -17.08
N LEU A 76 1.05 7.27 -17.16
CA LEU A 76 0.38 7.83 -15.99
C LEU A 76 -0.41 6.77 -15.22
N GLN A 77 -1.14 5.91 -15.93
CA GLN A 77 -1.90 4.82 -15.34
C GLN A 77 -0.98 3.85 -14.59
N ALA A 78 0.13 3.44 -15.21
CA ALA A 78 1.13 2.59 -14.57
C ALA A 78 1.74 3.22 -13.31
N PHE A 79 1.95 4.54 -13.30
CA PHE A 79 2.42 5.25 -12.11
C PHE A 79 1.37 5.23 -10.98
N ILE A 80 0.10 5.47 -11.31
CA ILE A 80 -1.01 5.42 -10.35
C ILE A 80 -1.13 4.01 -9.75
N ASP A 81 -1.09 2.98 -10.59
CA ASP A 81 -1.23 1.60 -10.14
C ASP A 81 -0.05 1.16 -9.27
N ARG A 82 1.17 1.56 -9.64
CA ARG A 82 2.35 1.35 -8.80
C ARG A 82 2.25 2.08 -7.47
N SER A 83 1.76 3.32 -7.48
CA SER A 83 1.57 4.10 -6.25
C SER A 83 0.55 3.43 -5.32
N LYS A 84 -0.59 2.96 -5.86
CA LYS A 84 -1.59 2.21 -5.09
C LYS A 84 -1.02 0.91 -4.52
N ALA A 85 -0.25 0.17 -5.33
CA ALA A 85 0.39 -1.08 -4.89
C ALA A 85 1.41 -0.84 -3.77
N GLU A 86 2.23 0.21 -3.87
CA GLU A 86 3.17 0.59 -2.82
C GLU A 86 2.46 1.10 -1.56
N GLN A 87 1.37 1.87 -1.69
CA GLN A 87 0.57 2.28 -0.54
C GLN A 87 -0.05 1.07 0.17
N ALA A 88 -0.58 0.10 -0.59
CA ALA A 88 -1.11 -1.15 -0.01
C ALA A 88 -0.01 -1.96 0.70
N ARG A 89 1.20 -2.03 0.14
CA ARG A 89 2.36 -2.66 0.78
C ARG A 89 2.78 -1.93 2.05
N PHE A 90 2.81 -0.60 2.01
CA PHE A 90 3.15 0.23 3.15
C PHE A 90 2.16 0.02 4.30
N LEU A 91 0.85 0.02 4.02
CA LEU A 91 -0.18 -0.26 5.01
C LEU A 91 0.01 -1.66 5.62
N LEU A 92 0.22 -2.69 4.78
CA LEU A 92 0.45 -4.06 5.25
C LEU A 92 1.69 -4.20 6.15
N ALA A 93 2.76 -3.46 5.86
CA ALA A 93 4.03 -3.54 6.57
C ALA A 93 4.09 -2.68 7.84
N THR A 94 3.33 -1.59 7.88
CA THR A 94 3.47 -0.55 8.91
C THR A 94 2.28 -0.52 9.85
N ASP A 95 1.12 -1.03 9.44
CA ASP A 95 -0.03 -1.07 10.30
C ASP A 95 0.04 -2.28 11.24
N SER A 96 -0.22 -2.02 12.50
CA SER A 96 -0.17 -3.01 13.57
C SER A 96 -1.52 -3.66 13.81
N GLU A 97 -2.50 -3.51 12.90
CA GLU A 97 -3.95 -3.77 13.05
C GLU A 97 -4.33 -5.06 13.80
N TYR A 98 -3.49 -6.10 13.75
CA TYR A 98 -3.80 -7.42 14.28
C TYR A 98 -3.01 -7.75 15.55
N TRP A 99 -3.42 -7.18 16.68
CA TRP A 99 -2.87 -7.48 18.01
C TRP A 99 -3.95 -7.74 19.05
N VAL A 100 -3.61 -8.51 20.09
CA VAL A 100 -4.45 -8.71 21.27
C VAL A 100 -3.67 -8.33 22.52
N GLY A 101 -4.28 -7.53 23.38
CA GLY A 101 -3.69 -7.10 24.65
C GLY A 101 -4.34 -7.80 25.84
N LEU A 102 -3.53 -8.32 26.76
CA LEU A 102 -3.99 -8.84 28.04
C LEU A 102 -3.63 -7.83 29.15
N CYS A 103 -4.63 -7.39 29.90
CA CYS A 103 -4.43 -6.46 31.02
C CYS A 103 -4.51 -7.22 32.36
N PHE A 104 -3.51 -7.00 33.21
CA PHE A 104 -3.45 -7.55 34.56
C PHE A 104 -3.39 -6.41 35.57
N GLN A 105 -3.93 -6.61 36.77
CA GLN A 105 -3.92 -5.57 37.79
C GLN A 105 -2.52 -5.37 38.39
N THR A 106 -1.70 -6.43 38.40
CA THR A 106 -0.34 -6.36 38.91
C THR A 106 0.65 -7.07 37.99
N ARG A 107 1.93 -6.74 38.15
CA ARG A 107 3.02 -7.37 37.40
C ARG A 107 3.15 -8.85 37.73
N GLU A 108 2.93 -9.22 38.98
CA GLU A 108 3.00 -10.60 39.46
C GLU A 108 1.94 -11.47 38.79
N GLN A 109 0.73 -10.94 38.60
CA GLN A 109 -0.32 -11.63 37.84
C GLN A 109 0.09 -11.86 36.39
N LYS A 110 0.64 -10.83 35.73
CA LYS A 110 1.17 -10.94 34.35
C LYS A 110 2.25 -12.02 34.26
N GLU A 111 3.25 -11.97 35.12
CA GLU A 111 4.38 -12.91 35.10
C GLU A 111 3.95 -14.33 35.47
N HIS A 112 3.03 -14.49 36.41
CA HIS A 112 2.46 -15.79 36.75
C HIS A 112 1.70 -16.39 35.55
N PHE A 113 0.84 -15.61 34.89
CA PHE A 113 0.15 -16.04 33.67
C PHE A 113 1.14 -16.47 32.58
N LEU A 114 2.16 -15.66 32.29
CA LEU A 114 3.15 -15.99 31.26
C LEU A 114 3.97 -17.25 31.62
N ARG A 115 4.22 -17.49 32.91
CA ARG A 115 4.93 -18.68 33.39
C ARG A 115 4.10 -19.94 33.26
N GLU A 116 2.85 -19.91 33.69
CA GLU A 116 1.93 -21.05 33.61
C GLU A 116 1.57 -21.38 32.16
N ALA A 117 1.35 -20.34 31.35
CA ALA A 117 1.20 -20.48 29.90
C ALA A 117 2.53 -20.86 29.21
N LYS A 118 3.65 -20.95 29.95
CA LYS A 118 5.05 -21.15 29.52
C LYS A 118 5.50 -20.27 28.34
N LEU A 119 4.96 -19.07 28.24
CA LEU A 119 5.25 -18.11 27.16
C LEU A 119 6.44 -17.19 27.49
N LEU A 120 6.94 -17.22 28.74
CA LEU A 120 8.05 -16.36 29.19
C LEU A 120 9.26 -16.38 28.25
N GLN A 121 9.64 -17.54 27.69
CA GLN A 121 10.78 -17.63 26.77
C GLN A 121 10.51 -17.06 25.36
N HIS A 122 9.26 -16.73 25.04
CA HIS A 122 8.84 -16.20 23.74
C HIS A 122 8.51 -14.70 23.77
N GLY A 123 8.64 -14.06 24.93
CA GLY A 123 8.41 -12.62 25.12
C GLY A 123 7.52 -12.31 26.32
N ASP A 124 7.50 -11.05 26.74
CA ASP A 124 6.70 -10.58 27.88
C ASP A 124 5.61 -9.56 27.53
N LYS A 125 5.71 -8.94 26.35
CA LYS A 125 4.79 -7.92 25.80
C LYS A 125 4.30 -8.27 24.41
N TYR A 126 5.20 -8.69 23.53
CA TYR A 126 4.90 -9.11 22.17
C TYR A 126 5.22 -10.59 22.04
N ILE A 127 4.19 -11.39 21.78
CA ILE A 127 4.27 -12.85 21.65
C ILE A 127 3.60 -13.20 20.33
N ASP A 128 4.18 -14.15 19.60
CA ASP A 128 3.58 -14.68 18.37
C ASP A 128 2.23 -15.36 18.68
N GLY A 129 1.16 -14.83 18.07
CA GLY A 129 -0.20 -15.35 18.21
C GLY A 129 -0.38 -16.77 17.65
N ALA A 130 0.36 -17.15 16.60
CA ALA A 130 0.31 -18.50 16.04
C ALA A 130 0.91 -19.53 17.00
N LEU A 131 2.02 -19.16 17.66
CA LEU A 131 2.62 -19.96 18.71
C LEU A 131 1.69 -20.13 19.91
N LEU A 132 1.03 -19.04 20.33
CA LEU A 132 0.05 -19.07 21.41
C LEU A 132 -1.14 -19.98 21.07
N ALA A 133 -1.71 -19.85 19.87
CA ALA A 133 -2.84 -20.66 19.43
C ALA A 133 -2.48 -22.16 19.41
N LYS A 134 -1.33 -22.51 18.85
CA LYS A 134 -0.83 -23.90 18.85
C LYS A 134 -0.72 -24.48 20.25
N ARG A 135 -0.24 -23.69 21.22
CA ARG A 135 -0.15 -24.13 22.62
C ARG A 135 -1.51 -24.28 23.28
N MET A 136 -2.46 -23.39 22.97
CA MET A 136 -3.81 -23.47 23.50
C MET A 136 -4.67 -24.55 22.82
N GLY A 137 -4.16 -25.21 21.77
CA GLY A 137 -4.91 -26.18 20.99
C GLY A 137 -6.00 -25.53 20.12
N ILE A 138 -5.79 -24.26 19.74
CA ILE A 138 -6.71 -23.49 18.91
C ILE A 138 -6.24 -23.57 17.46
N GLU A 139 -7.12 -23.99 16.57
CA GLU A 139 -6.89 -23.94 15.13
C GLU A 139 -7.13 -22.53 14.60
N LEU A 140 -6.13 -21.96 13.94
CA LEU A 140 -6.23 -20.65 13.31
C LEU A 140 -6.72 -20.76 11.86
N PRO A 141 -7.52 -19.81 11.38
CA PRO A 141 -7.85 -19.74 9.96
C PRO A 141 -6.58 -19.52 9.13
N PRO A 142 -6.51 -20.08 7.91
CA PRO A 142 -5.38 -19.85 7.02
C PRO A 142 -5.33 -18.38 6.63
N ALA A 143 -4.14 -17.77 6.75
CA ALA A 143 -3.88 -16.40 6.31
C ALA A 143 -2.91 -16.43 5.10
N ALA A 144 -3.28 -15.74 4.03
CA ALA A 144 -2.42 -15.53 2.87
C ALA A 144 -1.98 -14.06 2.85
N VAL A 145 -0.98 -13.73 3.66
CA VAL A 145 -0.39 -12.39 3.68
C VAL A 145 0.66 -12.31 2.57
N PRO A 146 0.54 -11.41 1.57
CA PRO A 146 1.55 -11.26 0.54
C PRO A 146 2.83 -10.67 1.16
N TYR A 147 3.83 -11.51 1.39
CA TYR A 147 5.15 -11.07 1.84
C TYR A 147 6.08 -10.95 0.63
N ASN A 148 6.90 -9.89 0.61
CA ASN A 148 7.84 -9.68 -0.48
C ASN A 148 9.02 -10.68 -0.37
N ILE A 149 8.95 -11.77 -1.14
CA ILE A 149 10.05 -12.74 -1.29
C ILE A 149 11.16 -12.29 -2.25
N SER A 150 11.02 -11.14 -2.91
CA SER A 150 12.04 -10.63 -3.82
C SER A 150 13.32 -10.21 -3.09
N ALA A 151 13.29 -10.11 -1.76
CA ALA A 151 14.48 -9.92 -0.95
C ALA A 151 15.41 -11.12 -1.15
N LYS A 152 16.49 -10.90 -1.92
CA LYS A 152 17.53 -11.89 -2.15
C LYS A 152 18.09 -12.29 -0.79
N VAL A 153 17.94 -13.56 -0.43
CA VAL A 153 18.46 -14.08 0.84
C VAL A 153 19.96 -13.80 0.88
N ASP A 154 20.39 -13.03 1.88
CA ASP A 154 21.80 -12.74 2.07
C ASP A 154 22.54 -14.02 2.45
N ALA A 155 23.55 -14.36 1.64
CA ALA A 155 24.29 -15.61 1.79
C ALA A 155 25.03 -15.72 3.14
N LYS A 156 25.43 -14.59 3.74
CA LYS A 156 26.09 -14.57 5.06
C LYS A 156 25.09 -14.90 6.16
N TYR A 157 23.90 -14.32 6.12
CA TYR A 157 22.86 -14.62 7.11
C TYR A 157 22.31 -16.05 6.94
N ALA A 158 22.18 -16.55 5.72
CA ALA A 158 21.78 -17.93 5.47
C ALA A 158 22.79 -18.97 6.00
N ALA A 159 24.09 -18.63 6.03
CA ALA A 159 25.11 -19.51 6.57
C ALA A 159 24.98 -19.69 8.09
N LEU A 160 24.53 -18.66 8.82
CA LEU A 160 24.38 -18.69 10.28
C LEU A 160 23.25 -19.61 10.76
N VAL A 161 22.25 -19.88 9.93
CA VAL A 161 21.09 -20.73 10.28
C VAL A 161 21.41 -22.22 10.14
N LYS A 162 22.46 -22.59 9.38
CA LYS A 162 22.84 -24.00 9.17
C LYS A 162 23.49 -24.65 10.40
N ASP A 163 23.90 -23.84 11.37
CA ASP A 163 24.64 -24.26 12.56
C ASP A 163 23.78 -24.29 13.84
N LEU A 164 22.45 -24.17 13.73
CA LEU A 164 21.49 -24.33 14.83
C LEU A 164 20.79 -25.70 14.83
#